data_AF-A0AAD7T8M9-F1
#
_entry.id   AF-A0AAD7T8M9-F1
#
_cell.length_a   1.000
_cell.length_b   1.000
_cell.length_c   1.000
_cell.angle_alpha   90.00
_cell.angle_beta   90.00
_cell.angle_gamma   90.00
#
_symmetry.space_group_name_H-M   'P 1'
#
loop_
_entity.id
_entity.type
_entity.pdbx_description
1 polymer ?
#
loop_
_entity_poly.entity_id
_entity_poly.type
_entity_poly.pdbx_seq_one_letter_code
_entity_poly.pdbx_strand_id
1 'polypeptide(L)'
;MTTHVGALKDWDLTERIGGMSFDTTSSNTGRNNGACVLIEQQLKKDLLYFACRHHVLELLFAEAFKTVPPRGVRFLAPGPMHHARWMSKAIYALNVWMFQSQFKLTAREEKGLQQIAVFVSRLYAKAWTLALEAAAAPRHDLQLLKDLTTYMDNVNWDVGKAALTKLQGHLWYLSEELVALAVFDPLVTVEEKRQILTSLHTTVGDESPAKRPKLPSQAVSGLQLQDMASTNTRWFFQKLRLEDGFLDADPATWLEREDFRTAAAFVQGIAVINDHAERGVALIQEYN
;
A
#
# COMPACT_ATOMS: atom_id res chain seq x y z
N MET A 1 18.53 -16.57 -4.00
CA MET A 1 17.16 -17.07 -3.72
C MET A 1 17.14 -18.39 -2.96
N THR A 2 18.06 -19.33 -3.23
CA THR A 2 18.27 -20.56 -2.43
C THR A 2 18.48 -20.29 -0.93
N THR A 3 18.95 -19.09 -0.59
CA THR A 3 19.27 -18.64 0.77
C THR A 3 18.04 -18.34 1.63
N HIS A 4 16.97 -17.73 1.08
CA HIS A 4 15.82 -17.34 1.90
C HIS A 4 14.99 -18.57 2.32
N VAL A 5 14.63 -19.44 1.38
CA VAL A 5 13.89 -20.67 1.70
C VAL A 5 14.77 -21.65 2.47
N GLY A 6 16.08 -21.68 2.22
CA GLY A 6 17.05 -22.40 3.06
C GLY A 6 16.96 -21.96 4.52
N ALA A 7 17.07 -20.66 4.79
CA ALA A 7 16.97 -20.12 6.14
C ALA A 7 15.63 -20.46 6.83
N LEU A 8 14.51 -20.43 6.08
CA LEU A 8 13.20 -20.81 6.63
C LEU A 8 13.13 -22.29 7.03
N LYS A 9 13.82 -23.17 6.29
CA LYS A 9 13.93 -24.59 6.65
C LYS A 9 14.83 -24.78 7.85
N ASP A 10 15.96 -24.08 7.89
CA ASP A 10 16.92 -24.16 8.98
C ASP A 10 16.30 -23.72 10.32
N TRP A 11 15.32 -22.81 10.27
CA TRP A 11 14.63 -22.27 11.45
C TRP A 11 13.29 -22.96 11.74
N ASP A 12 12.90 -23.99 10.96
CA ASP A 12 11.61 -24.69 11.07
C ASP A 12 10.38 -23.75 10.98
N LEU A 13 10.46 -22.77 10.07
CA LEU A 13 9.43 -21.73 9.89
C LEU A 13 8.57 -21.90 8.63
N THR A 14 8.89 -22.84 7.75
CA THR A 14 8.21 -23.01 6.45
C THR A 14 6.69 -23.14 6.59
N GLU A 15 6.23 -23.88 7.60
CA GLU A 15 4.81 -24.08 7.85
C GLU A 15 4.14 -22.87 8.52
N ARG A 16 4.90 -22.08 9.29
CA ARG A 16 4.37 -20.96 10.08
C ARG A 16 4.19 -19.66 9.30
N ILE A 17 4.82 -19.53 8.13
CA ILE A 17 4.71 -18.32 7.31
C ILE A 17 3.35 -18.24 6.62
N GLY A 18 2.61 -17.16 6.85
CA GLY A 18 1.34 -16.88 6.18
C GLY A 18 1.39 -15.76 5.14
N GLY A 19 2.47 -14.98 5.09
CA GLY A 19 2.60 -13.84 4.18
C GLY A 19 4.02 -13.33 4.01
N MET A 20 4.20 -12.45 3.03
CA MET A 20 5.47 -11.81 2.68
C MET A 20 5.28 -10.29 2.66
N SER A 21 6.24 -9.57 3.24
CA SER A 21 6.36 -8.11 3.09
C SER A 21 7.51 -7.79 2.14
N PHE A 22 7.29 -6.88 1.20
CA PHE A 22 8.25 -6.61 0.11
C PHE A 22 8.07 -5.20 -0.48
N ASP A 23 9.16 -4.62 -1.02
CA ASP A 23 9.05 -3.48 -1.93
C ASP A 23 8.46 -3.92 -3.28
N THR A 24 7.69 -3.05 -3.94
CA THR A 24 7.00 -3.40 -5.19
C THR A 24 7.88 -3.26 -6.45
N THR A 25 9.18 -3.52 -6.35
CA THR A 25 10.06 -3.59 -7.52
C THR A 25 9.68 -4.75 -8.43
N SER A 26 10.06 -4.66 -9.71
CA SER A 26 9.84 -5.75 -10.67
C SER A 26 10.60 -7.02 -10.31
N SER A 27 11.74 -6.92 -9.63
CA SER A 27 12.50 -8.06 -9.11
C SER A 27 11.74 -8.84 -8.05
N ASN A 28 10.88 -8.18 -7.26
CA ASN A 28 10.06 -8.85 -6.25
C ASN A 28 8.71 -9.31 -6.81
N THR A 29 8.06 -8.45 -7.62
CA THR A 29 6.66 -8.62 -8.05
C THR A 29 6.48 -9.13 -9.48
N GLY A 30 7.56 -9.50 -10.17
CA GLY A 30 7.52 -10.04 -11.53
C GLY A 30 6.66 -11.30 -11.64
N ARG A 31 5.76 -11.36 -12.63
CA ARG A 31 4.74 -12.42 -12.77
C ARG A 31 5.31 -13.85 -12.83
N ASN A 32 6.47 -14.02 -13.46
CA ASN A 32 7.07 -15.35 -13.68
C ASN A 32 8.33 -15.58 -12.85
N ASN A 33 9.12 -14.53 -12.62
CA ASN A 33 10.46 -14.61 -12.03
C ASN A 33 10.64 -13.64 -10.85
N GLY A 34 9.56 -13.07 -10.34
CA GLY A 34 9.61 -12.24 -9.14
C GLY A 34 9.97 -13.07 -7.91
N ALA A 35 10.70 -12.47 -6.97
CA ALA A 35 11.09 -13.14 -5.73
C ALA A 35 9.89 -13.75 -4.98
N CYS A 36 8.76 -13.05 -4.92
CA CYS A 36 7.56 -13.55 -4.24
C CYS A 36 7.03 -14.85 -4.90
N VAL A 37 6.94 -14.86 -6.24
CA VAL A 37 6.50 -16.03 -7.01
C VAL A 37 7.44 -17.21 -6.80
N LEU A 38 8.75 -16.96 -6.84
CA LEU A 38 9.76 -18.00 -6.67
C LEU A 38 9.81 -18.56 -5.25
N ILE A 39 9.49 -17.75 -4.22
CA ILE A 39 9.35 -18.19 -2.83
C ILE A 39 8.13 -19.11 -2.69
N GLU A 40 6.96 -18.72 -3.21
CA GLU A 40 5.75 -19.56 -3.16
C GLU A 40 5.94 -20.90 -3.88
N GLN A 41 6.59 -20.90 -5.05
CA GLN A 41 6.89 -22.12 -5.80
C GLN A 41 7.80 -23.07 -5.02
N GLN A 42 8.81 -22.54 -4.33
CA GLN A 42 9.73 -23.34 -3.52
C GLN A 42 9.07 -23.87 -2.24
N LEU A 43 8.19 -23.08 -1.62
CA LEU A 43 7.42 -23.49 -0.45
C LEU A 43 6.20 -24.35 -0.80
N LYS A 44 5.80 -24.37 -2.08
CA LYS A 44 4.53 -24.95 -2.57
C LYS A 44 3.33 -24.45 -1.77
N LYS A 45 3.34 -23.16 -1.44
CA LYS A 45 2.38 -22.52 -0.54
C LYS A 45 1.98 -21.16 -1.07
N ASP A 46 0.67 -20.89 -1.05
CA ASP A 46 0.11 -19.59 -1.37
C ASP A 46 0.12 -18.68 -0.14
N LEU A 47 0.65 -17.48 -0.28
CA LEU A 47 0.96 -16.53 0.79
C LEU A 47 0.21 -15.22 0.58
N LEU A 48 0.06 -14.44 1.65
CA LEU A 48 -0.44 -13.07 1.60
C LEU A 48 0.65 -12.09 1.15
N TYR A 49 0.29 -11.09 0.36
CA TYR A 49 1.23 -10.16 -0.26
C TYR A 49 1.13 -8.76 0.37
N PHE A 50 1.88 -8.53 1.45
CA PHE A 50 1.94 -7.24 2.16
C PHE A 50 2.91 -6.29 1.45
N ALA A 51 2.48 -5.72 0.33
CA ALA A 51 3.28 -4.76 -0.42
C ALA A 51 3.61 -3.50 0.42
N CYS A 52 4.85 -3.03 0.35
CA CYS A 52 5.29 -1.83 1.06
C CYS A 52 4.52 -0.59 0.58
N ARG A 53 3.70 -0.02 1.46
CA ARG A 53 2.84 1.13 1.13
C ARG A 53 3.65 2.40 0.89
N HIS A 54 4.75 2.62 1.62
CA HIS A 54 5.66 3.74 1.33
C HIS A 54 6.26 3.63 -0.07
N HIS A 55 6.76 2.45 -0.46
CA HIS A 55 7.34 2.27 -1.80
C HIS A 55 6.30 2.51 -2.92
N VAL A 56 5.04 2.10 -2.72
CA VAL A 56 3.95 2.43 -3.66
C VAL A 56 3.76 3.94 -3.77
N LEU A 57 3.76 4.66 -2.64
CA LEU A 57 3.62 6.12 -2.62
C LEU A 57 4.84 6.83 -3.22
N GLU A 58 6.05 6.31 -3.04
CA GLU A 58 7.25 6.81 -3.70
C GLU A 58 7.13 6.74 -5.23
N LEU A 59 6.66 5.60 -5.74
CA LEU A 59 6.41 5.42 -7.17
C LEU A 59 5.34 6.38 -7.69
N LEU A 60 4.28 6.60 -6.92
CA LEU A 60 3.20 7.52 -7.24
C LEU A 60 3.69 8.97 -7.31
N PHE A 61 4.48 9.41 -6.32
CA PHE A 61 5.06 10.74 -6.30
C PHE A 61 6.11 10.92 -7.40
N ALA A 62 6.90 9.88 -7.70
CA ALA A 62 7.85 9.92 -8.81
C ALA A 62 7.17 10.15 -10.17
N GLU A 63 6.01 9.53 -10.41
CA GLU A 63 5.24 9.78 -11.63
C GLU A 63 4.63 11.20 -11.65
N ALA A 64 4.03 11.65 -10.54
CA ALA A 64 3.55 13.03 -10.42
C ALA A 64 4.66 14.07 -10.68
N PHE A 65 5.85 13.80 -10.15
CA PHE A 65 7.03 14.65 -10.30
C PHE A 65 7.57 14.68 -11.73
N LYS A 66 7.54 13.56 -12.47
CA LYS A 66 7.96 13.52 -13.88
C LYS A 66 7.01 14.31 -14.79
N THR A 67 5.73 14.36 -14.44
CA THR A 67 4.71 15.11 -15.18
C THR A 67 4.93 16.62 -15.10
N VAL A 68 5.64 17.10 -14.08
CA VAL A 68 5.75 18.52 -13.75
C VAL A 68 7.22 18.95 -13.61
N PRO A 69 7.79 19.73 -14.56
CA PRO A 69 7.31 20.13 -15.87
C PRO A 69 7.67 19.05 -16.92
N PRO A 70 7.25 19.16 -18.20
CA PRO A 70 7.61 18.18 -19.23
C PRO A 70 9.13 18.17 -19.49
N ARG A 71 9.85 17.24 -18.84
CA ARG A 71 11.33 17.01 -18.70
C ARG A 71 11.82 16.92 -17.23
N GLY A 72 10.93 17.05 -16.24
CA GLY A 72 11.21 17.03 -14.80
C GLY A 72 11.79 18.34 -14.26
N VAL A 73 11.61 18.62 -12.96
CA VAL A 73 12.39 19.65 -12.26
C VAL A 73 13.75 19.04 -11.90
N ARG A 74 14.85 19.65 -12.33
CA ARG A 74 16.16 19.38 -11.73
C ARG A 74 16.28 20.26 -10.51
N PHE A 75 15.97 19.73 -9.33
CA PHE A 75 16.37 20.39 -8.10
C PHE A 75 17.91 20.46 -8.06
N LEU A 76 18.45 21.61 -7.64
CA LEU A 76 19.83 21.68 -7.15
C LEU A 76 19.98 20.57 -6.12
N ALA A 77 20.89 19.63 -6.38
CA ALA A 77 21.10 18.49 -5.51
C ALA A 77 21.44 19.01 -4.10
N PRO A 78 20.63 18.72 -3.07
CA PRO A 78 21.13 18.78 -1.71
C PRO A 78 22.36 17.87 -1.60
N GLY A 79 23.25 18.18 -0.65
CA GLY A 79 24.38 17.31 -0.29
C GLY A 79 23.94 15.86 0.01
N PRO A 80 24.88 14.94 0.27
CA PRO A 80 24.69 13.49 0.16
C PRO A 80 23.35 13.00 0.78
N MET A 81 22.42 12.59 -0.08
CA MET A 81 21.10 12.09 0.31
C MET A 81 21.04 10.58 0.11
N HIS A 82 20.87 9.79 1.19
CA HIS A 82 20.70 8.33 1.13
C HIS A 82 19.24 7.89 1.38
N HIS A 83 18.84 6.92 0.56
CA HIS A 83 17.75 5.93 0.54
C HIS A 83 16.35 6.11 1.19
N ALA A 84 16.02 7.20 1.90
CA ALA A 84 14.62 7.58 2.25
C ALA A 84 14.14 8.79 1.42
N ARG A 85 14.13 8.64 0.08
CA ARG A 85 14.44 9.74 -0.85
C ARG A 85 13.28 10.55 -1.41
N TRP A 86 12.02 10.10 -1.32
CA TRP A 86 10.91 10.83 -1.95
C TRP A 86 10.15 11.76 -1.01
N MET A 87 9.95 11.39 0.25
CA MET A 87 9.38 12.32 1.23
C MET A 87 10.30 13.53 1.47
N SER A 88 11.62 13.31 1.52
CA SER A 88 12.60 14.40 1.59
C SER A 88 12.53 15.33 0.38
N LYS A 89 12.33 14.81 -0.84
CA LYS A 89 12.08 15.62 -2.04
C LYS A 89 10.75 16.37 -1.99
N ALA A 90 9.70 15.77 -1.44
CA ALA A 90 8.42 16.43 -1.26
C ALA A 90 8.53 17.61 -0.27
N ILE A 91 9.20 17.39 0.87
CA ILE A 91 9.50 18.44 1.86
C ILE A 91 10.37 19.53 1.23
N TYR A 92 11.39 19.14 0.47
CA TYR A 92 12.25 20.10 -0.23
C TYR A 92 11.46 20.97 -1.22
N ALA A 93 10.60 20.36 -2.05
CA ALA A 93 9.74 21.08 -2.97
C ALA A 93 8.82 22.07 -2.24
N LEU A 94 8.23 21.67 -1.11
CA LEU A 94 7.43 22.56 -0.26
C LEU A 94 8.26 23.71 0.30
N ASN A 95 9.47 23.45 0.78
CA ASN A 95 10.36 24.49 1.32
C ASN A 95 10.75 25.51 0.24
N VAL A 96 11.15 25.04 -0.95
CA VAL A 96 11.48 25.94 -2.06
C VAL A 96 10.26 26.77 -2.48
N TRP A 97 9.07 26.17 -2.49
CA TRP A 97 7.82 26.89 -2.77
C TRP A 97 7.51 27.96 -1.72
N MET A 98 7.62 27.64 -0.42
CA MET A 98 7.35 28.58 0.67
C MET A 98 8.34 29.76 0.70
N PHE A 99 9.62 29.51 0.39
CA PHE A 99 10.67 30.52 0.39
C PHE A 99 11.07 30.95 -1.02
N GLN A 100 10.17 30.83 -2.00
CA GLN A 100 10.49 31.03 -3.42
C GLN A 100 11.10 32.40 -3.74
N SER A 101 10.81 33.44 -2.95
CA SER A 101 11.42 34.77 -3.09
C SER A 101 12.93 34.81 -2.85
N GLN A 102 13.48 33.80 -2.15
CA GLN A 102 14.92 33.64 -1.91
C GLN A 102 15.64 32.92 -3.06
N PHE A 103 14.89 32.36 -4.01
CA PHE A 103 15.43 31.58 -5.13
C PHE A 103 15.22 32.30 -6.47
N LYS A 104 16.18 32.16 -7.38
CA LYS A 104 16.04 32.64 -8.76
C LYS A 104 15.37 31.56 -9.62
N LEU A 105 14.05 31.46 -9.52
CA LEU A 105 13.25 30.50 -10.28
C LEU A 105 12.82 31.10 -11.62
N THR A 106 12.88 30.30 -12.68
CA THR A 106 12.18 30.62 -13.93
C THR A 106 10.67 30.45 -13.73
N ALA A 107 9.85 31.15 -14.51
CA ALA A 107 8.39 31.00 -14.46
C ALA A 107 7.93 29.54 -14.67
N ARG A 108 8.71 28.74 -15.41
CA ARG A 108 8.47 27.31 -15.62
C ARG A 108 8.73 26.51 -14.34
N GLU A 109 9.82 26.78 -13.64
CA GLU A 109 10.15 26.10 -12.38
C GLU A 109 9.17 26.49 -11.28
N GLU A 110 8.80 27.77 -11.19
CA GLU A 110 7.79 28.26 -10.25
C GLU A 110 6.44 27.55 -10.45
N LYS A 111 5.93 27.51 -11.70
CA LYS A 111 4.70 26.78 -12.01
C LYS A 111 4.81 25.28 -11.68
N GLY A 112 5.96 24.68 -11.94
CA GLY A 112 6.19 23.27 -11.63
C GLY A 112 6.20 22.99 -10.12
N LEU A 113 6.93 23.82 -9.37
CA LEU A 113 6.96 23.78 -7.90
C LEU A 113 5.57 23.98 -7.30
N GLN A 114 4.79 24.93 -7.81
CA GLN A 114 3.41 25.13 -7.40
C GLN A 114 2.58 23.87 -7.53
N GLN A 115 2.61 23.23 -8.70
CA GLN A 115 1.83 22.03 -8.99
C GLN A 115 2.25 20.86 -8.08
N ILE A 116 3.56 20.67 -7.87
CA ILE A 116 4.08 19.67 -6.94
C ILE A 116 3.66 19.98 -5.50
N ALA A 117 3.78 21.23 -5.04
CA ALA A 117 3.40 21.64 -3.70
C ALA A 117 1.89 21.42 -3.44
N VAL A 118 1.04 21.72 -4.42
CA VAL A 118 -0.40 21.44 -4.37
C VAL A 118 -0.69 19.94 -4.33
N PHE A 119 0.02 19.13 -5.12
CA PHE A 119 -0.12 17.67 -5.06
C PHE A 119 0.31 17.10 -3.71
N VAL A 120 1.45 17.56 -3.19
CA VAL A 120 2.01 17.09 -1.92
C VAL A 120 1.06 17.40 -0.76
N SER A 121 0.61 18.66 -0.68
CA SER A 121 -0.25 19.14 0.40
C SER A 121 -1.65 18.52 0.39
N ARG A 122 -2.23 18.30 -0.80
CA ARG A 122 -3.60 17.75 -0.91
C ARG A 122 -3.68 16.23 -0.81
N LEU A 123 -2.65 15.51 -1.25
CA LEU A 123 -2.71 14.05 -1.42
C LEU A 123 -1.55 13.33 -0.74
N TYR A 124 -0.32 13.57 -1.22
CA TYR A 124 0.81 12.70 -0.90
C TYR A 124 1.17 12.71 0.58
N ALA A 125 1.18 13.87 1.26
CA ALA A 125 1.55 13.95 2.67
C ALA A 125 0.57 13.17 3.58
N LYS A 126 -0.73 13.27 3.30
CA LYS A 126 -1.77 12.50 4.00
C LYS A 126 -1.60 11.00 3.74
N ALA A 127 -1.44 10.60 2.48
CA ALA A 127 -1.26 9.19 2.14
C ALA A 127 0.01 8.60 2.79
N TRP A 128 1.11 9.37 2.82
CA TRP A 128 2.40 8.96 3.39
C TRP A 128 2.33 8.71 4.90
N THR A 129 1.65 9.59 5.63
CA THR A 129 1.50 9.47 7.09
C THR A 129 0.61 8.30 7.47
N LEU A 130 -0.45 8.05 6.70
CA LEU A 130 -1.39 6.94 6.89
C LEU A 130 -0.88 5.58 6.38
N ALA A 131 0.30 5.53 5.75
CA ALA A 131 0.87 4.32 5.16
C ALA A 131 1.22 3.24 6.19
N LEU A 132 1.47 3.65 7.44
CA LEU A 132 1.86 2.78 8.56
C LEU A 132 0.73 1.90 9.09
N GLU A 133 -0.53 2.30 8.85
CA GLU A 133 -1.69 1.66 9.43
C GLU A 133 -2.11 0.44 8.60
N ALA A 134 -1.69 -0.76 9.03
CA ALA A 134 -1.99 -2.01 8.33
C ALA A 134 -3.50 -2.31 8.26
N ALA A 135 -4.19 -2.24 9.40
CA ALA A 135 -5.64 -2.48 9.48
C ALA A 135 -6.44 -1.53 8.56
N ALA A 136 -6.04 -0.26 8.50
CA ALA A 136 -6.70 0.75 7.69
C ALA A 136 -6.25 0.78 6.23
N ALA A 137 -5.29 -0.07 5.82
CA ALA A 137 -4.72 -0.04 4.48
C ALA A 137 -5.77 -0.16 3.36
N PRO A 138 -6.77 -1.06 3.42
CA PRO A 138 -7.80 -1.14 2.37
C PRO A 138 -8.61 0.16 2.26
N ARG A 139 -9.06 0.74 3.38
CA ARG A 139 -9.83 1.99 3.37
C ARG A 139 -9.00 3.16 2.85
N HIS A 140 -7.74 3.25 3.26
CA HIS A 140 -6.83 4.30 2.81
C HIS A 140 -6.50 4.20 1.32
N ASP A 141 -6.26 3.00 0.81
CA ASP A 141 -5.94 2.80 -0.61
C ASP A 141 -7.18 3.06 -1.48
N LEU A 142 -8.38 2.66 -1.04
CA LEU A 142 -9.64 2.99 -1.70
C LEU A 142 -9.92 4.49 -1.68
N GLN A 143 -9.71 5.16 -0.55
CA GLN A 143 -9.90 6.60 -0.44
C GLN A 143 -8.89 7.36 -1.30
N LEU A 144 -7.63 6.92 -1.35
CA LEU A 144 -6.60 7.55 -2.18
C LEU A 144 -6.94 7.45 -3.67
N LEU A 145 -7.51 6.33 -4.12
CA LEU A 145 -8.05 6.20 -5.48
C LEU A 145 -9.13 7.25 -5.76
N LYS A 146 -10.10 7.41 -4.86
CA LYS A 146 -11.19 8.41 -4.98
C LYS A 146 -10.64 9.85 -4.96
N ASP A 147 -9.71 10.13 -4.06
CA ASP A 147 -9.08 11.44 -3.92
C ASP A 147 -8.26 11.81 -5.17
N LEU A 148 -7.56 10.84 -5.77
CA LEU A 148 -6.82 11.03 -7.03
C LEU A 148 -7.74 11.29 -8.22
N THR A 149 -8.85 10.58 -8.34
CA THR A 149 -9.86 10.85 -9.37
C THR A 149 -10.39 12.29 -9.21
N THR A 150 -10.75 12.68 -7.98
CA THR A 150 -11.20 14.04 -7.68
C THR A 150 -10.16 15.10 -8.01
N TYR A 151 -8.88 14.83 -7.72
CA TYR A 151 -7.77 15.73 -8.02
C TYR A 151 -7.52 15.84 -9.53
N MET A 152 -7.59 14.71 -10.26
CA MET A 152 -7.47 14.66 -11.71
C MET A 152 -8.55 15.52 -12.38
N ASP A 153 -9.79 15.40 -11.93
CA ASP A 153 -10.93 16.10 -12.53
C ASP A 153 -10.96 17.60 -12.18
N ASN A 154 -10.56 17.97 -10.97
CA ASN A 154 -10.81 19.33 -10.44
C ASN A 154 -9.55 20.19 -10.22
N VAL A 155 -8.34 19.63 -10.30
CA VAL A 155 -7.10 20.33 -9.92
C VAL A 155 -6.04 20.28 -11.01
N ASN A 156 -5.59 19.08 -11.37
CA ASN A 156 -4.56 18.90 -12.38
C ASN A 156 -4.70 17.52 -13.03
N TRP A 157 -5.26 17.53 -14.23
CA TRP A 157 -5.53 16.33 -15.03
C TRP A 157 -4.28 15.50 -15.27
N ASP A 158 -3.18 16.10 -15.73
CA ASP A 158 -1.99 15.36 -16.11
C ASP A 158 -1.34 14.67 -14.90
N VAL A 159 -1.20 15.41 -13.78
CA VAL A 159 -0.62 14.87 -12.55
C VAL A 159 -1.53 13.82 -11.94
N GLY A 160 -2.83 14.11 -11.84
CA GLY A 160 -3.82 13.21 -11.29
C GLY A 160 -3.90 11.91 -12.10
N LYS A 161 -3.96 12.00 -13.43
CA LYS A 161 -3.98 10.84 -14.32
C LYS A 161 -2.70 9.99 -14.20
N ALA A 162 -1.53 10.63 -14.17
CA ALA A 162 -0.25 9.91 -14.02
C ALA A 162 -0.17 9.16 -12.69
N ALA A 163 -0.51 9.84 -11.58
CA ALA A 163 -0.52 9.25 -10.25
C ALA A 163 -1.60 8.16 -10.09
N LEU A 164 -2.81 8.38 -10.62
CA LEU A 164 -3.91 7.41 -10.61
C LEU A 164 -3.56 6.15 -11.40
N THR A 165 -3.07 6.31 -12.64
CA THR A 165 -2.62 5.19 -13.48
C THR A 165 -1.53 4.40 -12.76
N LYS A 166 -0.64 5.10 -12.04
CA LYS A 166 0.39 4.43 -11.25
C LYS A 166 -0.24 3.64 -10.10
N LEU A 167 -1.10 4.23 -9.29
CA LEU A 167 -1.75 3.57 -8.15
C LEU A 167 -2.56 2.33 -8.57
N GLN A 168 -3.29 2.41 -9.69
CA GLN A 168 -4.06 1.29 -10.25
C GLN A 168 -3.20 0.04 -10.52
N GLY A 169 -1.90 0.23 -10.72
CA GLY A 169 -0.91 -0.85 -10.84
C GLY A 169 -0.37 -1.39 -9.52
N HIS A 170 -0.91 -0.99 -8.37
CA HIS A 170 -0.38 -1.31 -7.03
C HIS A 170 -1.48 -1.54 -5.96
N LEU A 171 -2.68 -1.99 -6.34
CA LEU A 171 -3.86 -2.12 -5.47
C LEU A 171 -3.88 -3.37 -4.55
N TRP A 172 -2.74 -3.79 -4.00
CA TRP A 172 -2.60 -5.05 -3.24
C TRP A 172 -3.60 -5.18 -2.07
N TYR A 173 -3.81 -4.09 -1.32
CA TYR A 173 -4.71 -4.07 -0.15
C TYR A 173 -6.19 -4.02 -0.50
N LEU A 174 -6.55 -3.94 -1.78
CA LEU A 174 -7.91 -4.06 -2.28
C LEU A 174 -8.19 -5.45 -2.88
N SER A 175 -7.29 -6.41 -2.69
CA SER A 175 -7.53 -7.80 -3.08
C SER A 175 -8.58 -8.46 -2.19
N GLU A 176 -9.21 -9.52 -2.70
CA GLU A 176 -10.20 -10.32 -1.96
C GLU A 176 -9.69 -10.80 -0.60
N GLU A 177 -8.38 -11.04 -0.49
CA GLU A 177 -7.77 -11.53 0.74
C GLU A 177 -7.44 -10.38 1.70
N LEU A 178 -6.84 -9.29 1.21
CA LEU A 178 -6.34 -8.23 2.09
C LEU A 178 -7.39 -7.22 2.51
N VAL A 179 -8.56 -7.18 1.86
CA VAL A 179 -9.70 -6.38 2.36
C VAL A 179 -10.12 -6.81 3.77
N ALA A 180 -9.81 -8.05 4.19
CA ALA A 180 -10.02 -8.55 5.54
C ALA A 180 -9.42 -7.63 6.62
N LEU A 181 -8.34 -6.90 6.32
CA LEU A 181 -7.73 -5.94 7.26
C LEU A 181 -8.72 -4.85 7.70
N ALA A 182 -9.64 -4.44 6.82
CA ALA A 182 -10.60 -3.37 7.08
C ALA A 182 -11.55 -3.68 8.24
N VAL A 183 -11.77 -4.96 8.58
CA VAL A 183 -12.64 -5.33 9.71
C VAL A 183 -12.02 -4.94 11.06
N PHE A 184 -10.70 -4.72 11.09
CA PHE A 184 -9.93 -4.26 12.25
C PHE A 184 -9.73 -2.75 12.29
N ASP A 185 -10.10 -2.03 11.24
CA ASP A 185 -10.03 -0.57 11.20
C ASP A 185 -11.09 0.02 12.16
N PRO A 186 -10.70 0.88 13.12
CA PRO A 186 -11.64 1.52 14.04
C PRO A 186 -12.55 2.54 13.35
N LEU A 187 -12.18 3.04 12.16
CA LEU A 187 -12.98 3.99 11.39
C LEU A 187 -13.94 3.31 10.41
N VAL A 188 -13.85 2.00 10.22
CA VAL A 188 -14.89 1.23 9.52
C VAL A 188 -16.00 0.96 10.51
N THR A 189 -17.18 1.49 10.23
CA THR A 189 -18.35 1.40 11.12
C THR A 189 -18.83 -0.05 11.26
N VAL A 190 -19.59 -0.32 12.31
CA VAL A 190 -20.26 -1.63 12.51
C VAL A 190 -21.11 -1.99 11.29
N GLU A 191 -21.78 -1.01 10.68
CA GLU A 191 -22.64 -1.24 9.52
C GLU A 191 -21.82 -1.58 8.26
N GLU A 192 -20.71 -0.87 8.01
CA GLU A 192 -19.78 -1.24 6.93
C GLU A 192 -19.18 -2.63 7.16
N LYS A 193 -18.87 -3.01 8.40
CA LYS A 193 -18.41 -4.37 8.75
C LYS A 193 -19.46 -5.42 8.42
N ARG A 194 -20.74 -5.16 8.71
CA ARG A 194 -21.85 -6.05 8.32
C ARG A 194 -21.97 -6.19 6.80
N GLN A 195 -21.76 -5.12 6.05
CA GLN A 195 -21.75 -5.15 4.59
C GLN A 195 -20.58 -6.00 4.06
N ILE A 196 -19.38 -5.84 4.61
CA ILE A 196 -18.22 -6.68 4.30
C ILE A 196 -18.52 -8.15 4.58
N LEU A 197 -19.10 -8.48 5.75
CA LEU A 197 -19.49 -9.85 6.08
C LEU A 197 -20.55 -10.41 5.13
N THR A 198 -21.52 -9.59 4.72
CA THR A 198 -22.53 -9.99 3.76
C THR A 198 -21.86 -10.45 2.46
N SER A 199 -20.98 -9.62 1.89
CA SER A 199 -20.18 -10.00 0.71
C SER A 199 -19.30 -11.22 0.95
N LEU A 200 -18.67 -11.33 2.13
CA LEU A 200 -17.86 -12.49 2.49
C LEU A 200 -18.66 -13.80 2.43
N HIS A 201 -19.92 -13.78 2.86
CA HIS A 201 -20.78 -14.96 2.91
C HIS A 201 -21.52 -15.23 1.60
N THR A 202 -21.85 -14.21 0.81
CA THR A 202 -22.72 -14.35 -0.38
C THR A 202 -21.99 -14.25 -1.71
N THR A 203 -20.83 -13.61 -1.77
CA THR A 203 -20.10 -13.36 -3.01
C THR A 203 -19.02 -14.41 -3.18
N VAL A 204 -19.21 -15.31 -4.15
CA VAL A 204 -18.21 -16.33 -4.50
C VAL A 204 -16.96 -15.63 -5.04
N GLY A 205 -15.81 -15.90 -4.41
CA GLY A 205 -14.53 -15.37 -4.82
C GLY A 205 -13.97 -16.05 -6.07
N ASP A 206 -12.98 -15.43 -6.70
CA ASP A 206 -12.32 -16.01 -7.87
C ASP A 206 -11.60 -17.31 -7.51
N GLU A 207 -11.60 -18.31 -8.41
CA GLU A 207 -10.85 -19.56 -8.22
C GLU A 207 -9.34 -19.32 -8.08
N SER A 208 -8.83 -18.26 -8.73
CA SER A 208 -7.44 -17.83 -8.68
C SER A 208 -7.40 -16.32 -8.45
N PRO A 209 -7.61 -15.86 -7.20
CA PRO A 209 -7.78 -14.45 -6.92
C PRO A 209 -6.49 -13.69 -7.22
N ALA A 210 -6.63 -12.56 -7.91
CA ALA A 210 -5.50 -11.71 -8.22
C ALA A 210 -4.95 -11.08 -6.93
N LYS A 211 -3.70 -11.39 -6.56
CA LYS A 211 -2.99 -10.73 -5.46
C LYS A 211 -2.98 -9.19 -5.59
N ARG A 212 -3.01 -8.73 -6.84
CA ARG A 212 -3.13 -7.32 -7.22
C ARG A 212 -4.30 -7.15 -8.20
N PRO A 213 -5.48 -6.75 -7.71
CA PRO A 213 -6.67 -6.59 -8.55
C PRO A 213 -6.52 -5.42 -9.52
N LYS A 214 -7.32 -5.48 -10.60
CA LYS A 214 -7.51 -4.38 -11.54
C LYS A 214 -8.93 -3.87 -11.40
N LEU A 215 -9.07 -2.65 -10.89
CA LEU A 215 -10.37 -2.01 -10.74
C LEU A 215 -10.71 -1.16 -11.98
N PRO A 216 -11.96 -1.17 -12.45
CA PRO A 216 -12.38 -0.38 -13.60
C PRO A 216 -12.34 1.12 -13.29
N SER A 217 -11.62 1.89 -14.12
CA SER A 217 -11.36 3.32 -13.91
C SER A 217 -12.63 4.18 -13.82
N GLN A 218 -13.70 3.80 -14.50
CA GLN A 218 -14.95 4.56 -14.59
C GLN A 218 -15.88 4.40 -13.37
N ALA A 219 -15.60 3.46 -12.45
CA ALA A 219 -16.48 3.15 -11.32
C ALA A 219 -15.89 3.51 -9.95
N VAL A 220 -14.66 4.04 -9.90
CA VAL A 220 -13.89 4.22 -8.66
C VAL A 220 -14.63 5.05 -7.59
N SER A 221 -15.41 6.05 -7.99
CA SER A 221 -16.15 6.92 -7.06
C SER A 221 -17.23 6.17 -6.26
N GLY A 222 -17.86 5.16 -6.87
CA GLY A 222 -18.93 4.37 -6.25
C GLY A 222 -18.46 3.18 -5.43
N LEU A 223 -17.19 2.77 -5.58
CA LEU A 223 -16.66 1.59 -4.92
C LEU A 223 -16.65 1.73 -3.40
N GLN A 224 -17.01 0.65 -2.71
CA GLN A 224 -16.99 0.50 -1.27
C GLN A 224 -16.12 -0.70 -0.88
N LEU A 225 -15.83 -0.85 0.41
CA LEU A 225 -14.98 -1.94 0.91
C LEU A 225 -15.60 -3.31 0.68
N GLN A 226 -16.92 -3.43 0.85
CA GLN A 226 -17.65 -4.68 0.60
C GLN A 226 -17.58 -5.15 -0.85
N ASP A 227 -17.30 -4.27 -1.80
CA ASP A 227 -17.16 -4.64 -3.21
C ASP A 227 -15.86 -5.44 -3.45
N MET A 228 -14.89 -5.32 -2.55
CA MET A 228 -13.63 -6.06 -2.61
C MET A 228 -13.70 -7.38 -1.83
N ALA A 229 -14.77 -7.62 -1.06
CA ALA A 229 -14.92 -8.79 -0.22
C ALA A 229 -15.65 -9.94 -0.94
N SER A 230 -15.20 -11.15 -0.68
CA SER A 230 -15.78 -12.40 -1.18
C SER A 230 -15.56 -13.54 -0.18
N THR A 231 -15.98 -14.76 -0.51
CA THR A 231 -15.64 -15.96 0.26
C THR A 231 -14.13 -16.14 0.49
N ASN A 232 -13.29 -15.60 -0.40
CA ASN A 232 -11.83 -15.65 -0.28
C ASN A 232 -11.28 -14.72 0.81
N THR A 233 -12.07 -13.76 1.31
CA THR A 233 -11.68 -12.89 2.44
C THR A 233 -11.30 -13.72 3.67
N ARG A 234 -11.95 -14.87 3.87
CA ARG A 234 -11.66 -15.80 4.97
C ARG A 234 -10.27 -16.44 4.87
N TRP A 235 -9.68 -16.50 3.66
CA TRP A 235 -8.34 -17.06 3.45
C TRP A 235 -7.23 -16.25 4.13
N PHE A 236 -7.47 -14.95 4.38
CA PHE A 236 -6.58 -14.13 5.20
C PHE A 236 -6.30 -14.79 6.56
N PHE A 237 -7.36 -15.18 7.26
CA PHE A 237 -7.28 -15.77 8.59
C PHE A 237 -6.68 -17.18 8.54
N GLN A 238 -7.08 -17.98 7.56
CA GLN A 238 -6.57 -19.34 7.37
C GLN A 238 -5.06 -19.37 7.13
N LYS A 239 -4.56 -18.48 6.26
CA LYS A 239 -3.12 -18.38 5.95
C LYS A 239 -2.30 -17.90 7.13
N LEU A 240 -2.86 -17.00 7.94
CA LEU A 240 -2.22 -16.50 9.16
C LEU A 240 -2.46 -17.40 10.38
N ARG A 241 -3.26 -18.48 10.24
CA ARG A 241 -3.65 -19.39 11.32
C ARG A 241 -4.32 -18.67 12.48
N LEU A 242 -5.16 -17.68 12.16
CA LEU A 242 -5.96 -16.93 13.12
C LEU A 242 -7.34 -17.57 13.25
N GLU A 243 -7.87 -17.58 14.47
CA GLU A 243 -9.28 -17.93 14.68
C GLU A 243 -10.18 -16.85 14.09
N ASP A 244 -11.20 -17.28 13.35
CA ASP A 244 -12.07 -16.40 12.57
C ASP A 244 -13.55 -16.61 12.88
N GLY A 245 -13.88 -17.29 13.99
CA GLY A 245 -15.26 -17.54 14.42
C GLY A 245 -16.06 -16.26 14.69
N PHE A 246 -15.39 -15.14 14.94
CA PHE A 246 -16.02 -13.84 15.06
C PHE A 246 -16.69 -13.39 13.74
N LEU A 247 -16.22 -13.85 12.57
CA LEU A 247 -16.82 -13.52 11.27
C LEU A 247 -18.25 -14.07 11.11
N ASP A 248 -18.63 -15.02 11.94
CA ASP A 248 -19.97 -15.61 11.97
C ASP A 248 -20.88 -14.96 13.04
N ALA A 249 -20.36 -13.96 13.78
CA ALA A 249 -21.07 -13.20 14.80
C ALA A 249 -21.28 -11.74 14.37
N ASP A 250 -22.28 -11.06 14.95
CA ASP A 250 -22.54 -9.65 14.64
C ASP A 250 -21.35 -8.75 15.06
N PRO A 251 -20.87 -7.84 14.19
CA PRO A 251 -19.74 -6.97 14.49
C PRO A 251 -19.88 -6.11 15.74
N ALA A 252 -21.09 -5.83 16.21
CA ALA A 252 -21.31 -5.11 17.47
C ALA A 252 -20.78 -5.87 18.70
N THR A 253 -20.62 -7.19 18.61
CA THR A 253 -20.17 -8.04 19.72
C THR A 253 -18.66 -8.30 19.71
N TRP A 254 -17.95 -7.96 18.64
CA TRP A 254 -16.58 -8.40 18.40
C TRP A 254 -15.57 -7.96 19.46
N LEU A 255 -15.71 -6.75 20.01
CA LEU A 255 -14.78 -6.24 21.02
C LEU A 255 -14.76 -7.07 22.32
N GLU A 256 -15.83 -7.81 22.58
CA GLU A 256 -15.96 -8.67 23.76
C GLU A 256 -15.38 -10.07 23.52
N ARG A 257 -15.19 -10.46 22.25
CA ARG A 257 -14.72 -11.79 21.88
C ARG A 257 -13.20 -11.93 21.98
N GLU A 258 -12.75 -13.11 22.38
CA GLU A 258 -11.31 -13.41 22.52
C GLU A 258 -10.63 -13.62 21.17
N ASP A 259 -11.27 -14.34 20.25
CA ASP A 259 -10.78 -14.61 18.89
C ASP A 259 -10.56 -13.30 18.11
N PHE A 260 -11.51 -12.36 18.17
CA PHE A 260 -11.36 -11.04 17.54
C PHE A 260 -10.22 -10.24 18.15
N ARG A 261 -10.12 -10.16 19.50
CA ARG A 261 -9.06 -9.39 20.16
C ARG A 261 -7.67 -9.96 19.86
N THR A 262 -7.55 -11.29 19.78
CA THR A 262 -6.31 -11.98 19.41
C THR A 262 -5.92 -11.67 17.97
N ALA A 263 -6.86 -11.79 17.03
CA ALA A 263 -6.63 -11.43 15.63
C ALA A 263 -6.29 -9.95 15.45
N ALA A 264 -6.97 -9.05 16.17
CA ALA A 264 -6.70 -7.61 16.14
C ALA A 264 -5.29 -7.28 16.64
N ALA A 265 -4.86 -7.90 17.74
CA ALA A 265 -3.49 -7.74 18.26
C ALA A 265 -2.44 -8.24 17.26
N PHE A 266 -2.70 -9.36 16.57
CA PHE A 266 -1.82 -9.84 15.51
C PHE A 266 -1.73 -8.84 14.35
N VAL A 267 -2.88 -8.32 13.87
CA VAL A 267 -2.94 -7.37 12.76
C VAL A 267 -2.21 -6.06 13.08
N GLN A 268 -2.25 -5.60 14.32
CA GLN A 268 -1.46 -4.44 14.78
C GLN A 268 0.06 -4.65 14.62
N GLY A 269 0.53 -5.90 14.66
CA GLY A 269 1.93 -6.25 14.46
C GLY A 269 2.36 -6.43 13.00
N ILE A 270 1.43 -6.36 12.03
CA ILE A 270 1.76 -6.53 10.61
C ILE A 270 2.51 -5.29 10.09
N ALA A 271 3.75 -5.51 9.65
CA ALA A 271 4.53 -4.46 8.99
C ALA A 271 4.13 -4.31 7.51
N VAL A 272 3.44 -3.21 7.19
CA VAL A 272 3.05 -2.81 5.82
C VAL A 272 4.01 -1.79 5.19
N ILE A 273 5.11 -1.51 5.88
CA ILE A 273 6.23 -0.70 5.41
C ILE A 273 7.53 -1.51 5.55
N ASN A 274 8.44 -1.38 4.58
CA ASN A 274 9.66 -2.20 4.50
C ASN A 274 10.90 -1.54 5.14
N ASP A 275 10.70 -0.60 6.07
CA ASP A 275 11.80 0.13 6.74
C ASP A 275 12.83 -0.81 7.40
N HIS A 276 12.40 -1.98 7.87
CA HIS A 276 13.28 -2.93 8.57
C HIS A 276 14.36 -3.53 7.66
N ALA A 277 14.04 -3.83 6.39
CA ALA A 277 15.03 -4.34 5.44
C ALA A 277 16.00 -3.24 5.00
N GLU A 278 15.50 -2.01 4.80
CA GLU A 278 16.34 -0.88 4.38
C GLU A 278 17.32 -0.45 5.48
N ARG A 279 16.90 -0.42 6.75
CA ARG A 279 17.79 -0.12 7.88
C ARG A 279 18.84 -1.22 8.10
N GLY A 280 18.47 -2.49 7.91
CA GLY A 280 19.40 -3.61 8.03
C GLY A 280 20.48 -3.60 6.94
N VAL A 281 20.11 -3.29 5.69
CA VAL A 281 21.06 -3.14 4.58
C VAL A 281 21.96 -1.91 4.77
N ALA A 282 21.41 -0.78 5.22
CA ALA A 282 22.20 0.42 5.50
C ALA A 282 23.24 0.16 6.60
N LEU A 283 22.88 -0.52 7.69
CA LEU A 283 23.84 -0.91 8.74
C LEU A 283 24.95 -1.84 8.22
N ILE A 284 24.63 -2.75 7.30
CA ILE A 284 25.62 -3.67 6.72
C ILE A 284 26.54 -2.96 5.71
N GLN A 285 26.03 -1.95 4.99
CA GLN A 285 26.80 -1.20 3.98
C GLN A 285 27.61 -0.05 4.58
N GLU A 286 27.17 0.54 5.69
CA GLU A 286 27.87 1.64 6.37
C GLU A 286 28.95 1.16 7.34
N TYR A 287 28.87 -0.09 7.82
CA TYR A 287 29.80 -0.64 8.82
C TYR A 287 30.64 -1.84 8.33
N ASN A 288 30.68 -2.12 7.01
CA ASN A 288 31.64 -3.04 6.39
C ASN A 288 32.52 -2.33 5.35
#